data_AF-A0A524A6T5-F1
#
_entry.id   AF-A0A524A6T5-F1
#
_cell.length_a   1.000
_cell.length_b   1.000
_cell.length_c   1.000
_cell.angle_alpha   90.00
_cell.angle_beta   90.00
_cell.angle_gamma   90.00
#
_symmetry.space_group_name_H-M   'P 1'
#
loop_
_entity.id
_entity.type
_entity.pdbx_description
1 polymer ?
#
loop_
_entity_poly.entity_id
_entity_poly.type
_entity_poly.pdbx_seq_one_letter_code
_entity_poly.pdbx_strand_id
1 'polypeptide(L)'
;MGKVTDVRPVAVSLYFLPIATRMPVKFGPETLTHVTCARVRLAVADAEGRPAEGWGETPLSVQWVWPSGLTYGQRQEALKEFCMALAEAWASFATVG
;
A
#
# COMPACT_ATOMS: atom_id res chain seq x y z
N MET A 1 -9.43 28.17 5.40
CA MET A 1 -9.51 28.11 6.87
C MET A 1 -9.32 26.66 7.25
N GLY A 2 -8.41 26.34 8.17
CA GLY A 2 -8.22 24.96 8.64
C GLY A 2 -9.40 24.50 9.49
N LYS A 3 -9.70 23.20 9.48
CA LYS A 3 -10.73 22.57 10.32
C LYS A 3 -10.07 21.86 11.50
N VAL A 4 -10.84 21.65 12.56
CA VAL A 4 -10.42 20.85 13.73
C VAL A 4 -10.10 19.38 13.38
N THR A 5 -10.55 18.93 12.21
CA THR A 5 -10.31 17.57 11.70
C THR A 5 -9.07 17.47 10.82
N ASP A 6 -8.40 18.59 10.54
CA ASP A 6 -7.25 18.58 9.65
C ASP A 6 -6.07 17.89 10.35
N VAL A 7 -5.40 16.99 9.63
CA VAL A 7 -4.25 16.23 10.13
C VAL A 7 -3.16 16.15 9.08
N ARG A 8 -1.96 15.77 9.50
CA ARG A 8 -0.86 15.42 8.59
C ARG A 8 -0.29 14.04 8.93
N PRO A 9 0.21 13.30 7.93
CA PRO A 9 1.03 12.12 8.16
C PRO A 9 2.25 12.41 9.05
N VAL A 10 2.60 11.45 9.91
CA VAL A 10 3.81 11.51 10.74
C VAL A 10 4.64 10.22 10.72
N ALA A 11 4.02 9.08 10.42
CA ALA A 11 4.74 7.82 10.25
C ALA A 11 3.93 6.84 9.42
N VAL A 12 4.62 5.94 8.72
CA VAL A 12 4.02 4.87 7.93
C VAL A 12 4.71 3.56 8.27
N SER A 13 3.94 2.50 8.47
CA SER A 13 4.45 1.12 8.50
C SER A 13 3.79 0.32 7.39
N LEU A 14 4.60 -0.34 6.56
CA LEU A 14 4.15 -1.15 5.44
C LEU A 14 4.49 -2.62 5.70
N TYR A 15 3.50 -3.50 5.48
CA TYR A 15 3.61 -4.94 5.63
C TYR A 15 3.19 -5.62 4.33
N PHE A 16 3.98 -6.61 3.89
CA PHE A 16 3.62 -7.48 2.79
C PHE A 16 3.18 -8.84 3.35
N LEU A 17 1.89 -9.16 3.20
CA LEU A 17 1.29 -10.36 3.76
C LEU A 17 0.97 -11.34 2.62
N PRO A 18 1.60 -12.54 2.57
CA PRO A 18 1.25 -13.54 1.58
C PRO A 18 -0.07 -14.21 1.96
N ILE A 19 -1.05 -14.15 1.06
CA ILE A 19 -2.39 -14.73 1.25
C ILE A 19 -2.62 -15.79 0.17
N ALA A 20 -2.84 -17.04 0.57
CA ALA A 20 -3.24 -18.10 -0.35
C ALA A 20 -4.70 -17.90 -0.79
N THR A 21 -4.97 -18.02 -2.08
CA THR A 21 -6.34 -18.04 -2.58
C THR A 21 -6.97 -19.40 -2.26
N ARG A 22 -8.21 -19.42 -1.77
CA ARG A 22 -8.93 -20.67 -1.48
C ARG A 22 -9.05 -21.58 -2.73
N MET A 23 -9.20 -20.97 -3.90
CA MET A 23 -9.24 -21.62 -5.20
C MET A 23 -8.37 -20.83 -6.17
N PRO A 24 -7.67 -21.47 -7.13
CA PRO A 24 -6.92 -20.75 -8.14
C PRO A 24 -7.81 -19.79 -8.92
N VAL A 25 -7.35 -18.54 -9.08
CA VAL A 25 -8.06 -17.48 -9.82
C VAL A 25 -7.36 -17.23 -11.14
N LYS A 26 -8.09 -17.32 -12.26
CA LYS A 26 -7.53 -17.11 -13.60
C LYS A 26 -7.61 -15.63 -14.00
N PHE A 27 -6.48 -15.06 -14.40
CA PHE A 27 -6.35 -13.72 -14.95
C PHE A 27 -5.68 -13.79 -16.33
N GLY A 28 -6.49 -13.80 -17.39
CA GLY A 28 -5.99 -13.96 -18.76
C GLY A 28 -5.20 -15.27 -18.92
N PRO A 29 -3.91 -15.22 -19.31
CA PRO A 29 -3.06 -16.42 -19.41
C PRO A 29 -2.50 -16.89 -18.06
N GLU A 30 -2.59 -16.10 -16.99
CA GLU A 30 -1.98 -16.39 -15.69
C GLU A 30 -3.01 -17.02 -14.72
N THR A 31 -2.58 -18.01 -13.94
CA THR A 31 -3.37 -18.59 -12.83
C THR A 31 -2.72 -18.19 -11.51
N LEU A 32 -3.50 -17.54 -10.65
CA LEU A 32 -3.06 -17.06 -9.35
C LEU A 32 -3.51 -17.99 -8.24
N THR A 33 -2.57 -18.47 -7.44
CA THR A 33 -2.85 -19.28 -6.23
C THR A 33 -2.56 -18.53 -4.93
N HIS A 34 -1.86 -17.40 -5.02
CA HIS A 34 -1.44 -16.57 -3.89
C HIS A 34 -1.43 -15.10 -4.28
N VAL A 35 -1.79 -14.20 -3.38
CA VAL A 35 -1.66 -12.75 -3.58
C VAL A 35 -0.89 -12.16 -2.41
N THR A 36 -0.08 -11.13 -2.68
CA THR A 36 0.53 -10.34 -1.61
C THR A 36 -0.41 -9.19 -1.27
N CYS A 37 -0.87 -9.08 -0.02
CA CYS A 37 -1.57 -7.88 0.45
C CYS A 37 -0.55 -6.88 0.99
N ALA A 38 -0.60 -5.64 0.49
CA ALA A 38 0.08 -4.51 1.10
C ALA A 38 -0.84 -3.94 2.18
N ARG A 39 -0.42 -4.04 3.44
CA ARG A 39 -1.10 -3.46 4.60
C ARG A 39 -0.30 -2.28 5.12
N VAL A 40 -0.97 -1.16 5.33
CA VAL A 40 -0.38 0.08 5.84
C VAL A 40 -1.02 0.44 7.17
N ARG A 41 -0.18 0.78 8.14
CA ARG A 41 -0.55 1.60 9.30
C ARG A 41 -0.04 3.00 9.06
N LEU A 42 -0.94 3.97 9.00
CA LEU A 42 -0.60 5.39 8.87
C LEU A 42 -0.85 6.06 10.21
N ALA A 43 0.18 6.66 10.79
CA ALA A 43 0.04 7.57 11.92
C ALA A 43 -0.07 9.00 11.39
N VAL A 44 -1.00 9.76 11.94
CA VAL A 44 -1.22 11.18 11.67
C VAL A 44 -1.15 11.98 12.96
N ALA A 45 -0.94 13.28 12.85
CA ALA A 45 -1.06 14.22 13.96
C ALA A 45 -1.87 15.46 13.54
N ASP A 46 -2.63 16.01 14.48
CA ASP A 46 -3.32 17.29 14.30
C ASP A 46 -2.37 18.49 14.53
N ALA A 47 -2.93 19.70 14.54
CA ALA A 47 -2.18 20.94 14.74
C ALA A 47 -1.54 21.04 16.14
N GLU A 48 -2.12 20.40 17.15
CA GLU A 48 -1.57 20.34 18.51
C GLU A 48 -0.58 19.18 18.69
N GLY A 49 -0.34 18.38 17.65
CA GLY A 49 0.56 17.23 17.67
C GLY A 49 -0.03 15.98 18.32
N ARG A 50 -1.35 15.92 18.55
CA ARG A 50 -2.01 14.73 19.09
C ARG A 50 -2.03 13.62 18.03
N PRO A 51 -1.52 12.42 18.33
CA PRO A 51 -1.44 11.36 17.35
C PRO A 51 -2.76 10.59 17.20
N ALA A 52 -3.02 10.11 15.99
CA ALA A 52 -4.01 9.10 15.69
C ALA A 52 -3.45 8.11 14.67
N GLU A 53 -4.03 6.92 14.58
CA GLU A 53 -3.63 5.91 13.60
C GLU A 53 -4.80 5.33 12.83
N GLY A 54 -4.53 4.96 11.58
CA GLY A 54 -5.46 4.25 10.71
C GLY A 54 -4.78 3.09 10.01
N TRP A 55 -5.56 2.07 9.69
CA TRP A 55 -5.11 0.89 8.97
C TRP A 55 -5.86 0.77 7.65
N GLY A 56 -5.13 0.43 6.59
CA GLY A 56 -5.68 0.16 5.27
C GLY A 56 -4.90 -0.94 4.58
N GLU A 57 -5.56 -1.72 3.73
CA GLU A 57 -4.91 -2.78 2.99
C GLU A 57 -5.48 -2.94 1.59
N THR A 58 -4.64 -3.42 0.68
CA THR A 58 -5.05 -3.77 -0.68
C THR A 58 -4.24 -4.97 -1.19
N PRO A 59 -4.88 -5.93 -1.88
CA PRO A 59 -4.16 -6.96 -2.62
C PRO A 59 -3.35 -6.33 -3.77
N LEU A 60 -2.09 -6.72 -3.92
CA LEU A 60 -1.24 -6.34 -5.04
C LEU A 60 -1.63 -7.15 -6.27
N SER A 61 -2.60 -6.66 -7.05
CA SER A 61 -3.08 -7.28 -8.28
C SER A 61 -2.14 -7.05 -9.47
N VAL A 62 -0.91 -7.55 -9.37
CA VAL A 62 0.19 -7.37 -10.35
C VAL A 62 -0.25 -7.63 -11.80
N GLN A 63 -1.12 -8.63 -12.01
CA GLN A 63 -1.62 -9.02 -13.32
C GLN A 63 -2.36 -7.90 -14.04
N TRP A 64 -3.01 -7.00 -13.30
CA TRP A 64 -3.84 -5.93 -13.85
C TRP A 64 -3.17 -4.55 -13.75
N VAL A 65 -2.58 -4.23 -12.59
CA VAL A 65 -2.09 -2.87 -12.32
C VAL A 65 -0.72 -2.58 -12.94
N TRP A 66 0.00 -3.61 -13.39
CA TRP A 66 1.36 -3.48 -13.92
C TRP A 66 1.56 -4.32 -15.20
N PRO A 67 0.85 -4.01 -16.31
CA PRO A 67 0.99 -4.76 -17.55
C PRO A 67 2.38 -4.56 -18.16
N SER A 68 3.11 -5.66 -18.42
CA SER A 68 4.40 -5.62 -19.12
C SER A 68 4.76 -7.02 -19.67
N GLY A 69 5.80 -7.09 -20.51
CA GLY A 69 6.40 -8.36 -20.96
C GLY A 69 7.32 -9.03 -19.93
N LEU A 70 7.55 -8.42 -18.76
CA LEU A 70 8.36 -9.01 -17.69
C LEU A 70 7.64 -10.16 -17.01
N THR A 71 8.42 -11.04 -16.37
CA THR A 71 7.86 -12.13 -15.57
C THR A 71 7.00 -11.59 -14.42
N TYR A 72 6.03 -12.38 -13.96
CA TYR A 72 5.21 -12.03 -12.80
C TYR A 72 6.05 -11.63 -11.59
N GLY A 73 7.12 -12.38 -11.28
CA GLY A 73 7.99 -12.09 -10.14
C GLY A 73 8.69 -10.73 -10.23
N GLN A 74 9.23 -10.39 -11.41
CA GLN A 74 9.85 -9.08 -11.62
C GLN A 74 8.84 -7.93 -11.47
N ARG A 75 7.64 -8.09 -11.99
CA ARG A 75 6.57 -7.10 -11.83
C ARG A 75 6.11 -6.98 -10.38
N GLN A 76 6.02 -8.09 -9.65
CA GLN A 76 5.65 -8.10 -8.25
C GLN A 76 6.67 -7.36 -7.38
N GLU A 77 7.96 -7.62 -7.58
CA GLU A 77 9.00 -6.92 -6.84
C GLU A 77 9.03 -5.43 -7.18
N ALA A 78 8.92 -5.05 -8.46
CA ALA A 78 8.81 -3.65 -8.84
C ALA A 78 7.60 -2.94 -8.18
N LEU A 79 6.45 -3.61 -8.10
CA LEU A 79 5.28 -3.05 -7.42
C LEU A 79 5.49 -2.91 -5.91
N LYS A 80 6.17 -3.87 -5.27
CA LYS A 80 6.53 -3.78 -3.83
C LYS A 80 7.51 -2.65 -3.58
N GLU A 81 8.54 -2.49 -4.42
CA GLU A 81 9.48 -1.37 -4.37
C GLU A 81 8.77 -0.03 -4.49
N PHE A 82 7.82 0.07 -5.41
CA PHE A 82 7.00 1.27 -5.55
C PHE A 82 6.16 1.55 -4.28
N CYS A 83 5.56 0.51 -3.67
CA CYS A 83 4.86 0.68 -2.39
C CYS A 83 5.78 1.16 -1.26
N MET A 84 7.03 0.68 -1.19
CA MET A 84 8.01 1.15 -0.21
C MET A 84 8.35 2.63 -0.42
N ALA A 85 8.61 3.04 -1.67
CA ALA A 85 8.85 4.44 -2.00
C ALA A 85 7.67 5.34 -1.64
N LEU A 86 6.44 4.89 -1.87
CA LEU A 86 5.24 5.61 -1.44
C LEU A 86 5.15 5.72 0.08
N ALA A 87 5.46 4.67 0.83
CA ALA A 87 5.43 4.70 2.28
C ALA A 87 6.41 5.74 2.86
N GLU A 88 7.62 5.82 2.30
CA GLU A 88 8.62 6.83 2.67
C GLU A 88 8.16 8.26 2.34
N ALA A 89 7.60 8.45 1.13
CA ALA A 89 7.07 9.75 0.71
C ALA A 89 5.91 10.20 1.60
N TRP A 90 5.00 9.29 1.97
CA TRP A 90 3.89 9.60 2.87
C TRP A 90 4.35 9.92 4.29
N ALA A 91 5.36 9.24 4.82
CA ALA A 91 5.88 9.51 6.15
C ALA A 91 6.49 10.93 6.30
N SER A 92 6.94 11.51 5.19
CA SER A 92 7.53 12.86 5.14
C SER A 92 6.61 13.92 4.50
N PHE A 93 5.35 13.56 4.19
CA PHE A 93 4.43 14.45 3.52
C PHE A 93 3.96 15.57 4.45
N ALA A 94 4.40 16.80 4.16
CA ALA A 94 4.23 17.96 5.06
C ALA A 94 2.86 18.65 4.97
N THR A 95 2.01 18.26 4.02
CA THR A 95 0.70 18.90 3.83
C THR A 95 -0.29 18.47 4.91
N VAL A 96 -1.04 19.45 5.42
CA VAL A 96 -2.14 19.31 6.39
C VAL A 96 -3.46 19.48 5.66
N GLY A 97 -4.47 18.66 5.96
CA GLY A 97 -5.82 18.79 5.42
C GLY A 97 -6.81 17.76 5.92
#